data_AF-A0A8D8UEU3-F1
#
_entry.id   AF-A0A8D8UEU3-F1
#
_cell.length_a   1.000
_cell.length_b   1.000
_cell.length_c   1.000
_cell.angle_alpha   90.00
_cell.angle_beta   90.00
_cell.angle_gamma   90.00
#
_symmetry.space_group_name_H-M   'P 1'
#
loop_
_entity.id
_entity.type
_entity.pdbx_description
1 polymer ?
#
loop_
_entity_poly.entity_id
_entity_poly.type
_entity_poly.pdbx_seq_one_letter_code
_entity_poly.pdbx_strand_id
1 'polypeptide(L)'
;MDVRPICTICTVLGKYELCSRYVRSFSSQGSFSFQGSFSFRGSFSSQGSFSFQGSFSFRGSFSSQGSFSFQGSFSFRGSFSSQGSFSFQGSFSFRGSFSSQGSFSFQGSFSFRGSFSSQGSFSFQGLLLY
;
A
#
# COMPACT_ATOMS: atom_id res chain seq x y z
N MET A 1 16.98 -16.13 -4.09
CA MET A 1 16.47 -16.59 -5.40
C MET A 1 15.57 -15.49 -5.93
N ASP A 2 16.11 -14.75 -6.88
CA ASP A 2 15.56 -13.54 -7.49
C ASP A 2 14.37 -13.95 -8.37
N VAL A 3 13.17 -13.97 -7.79
CA VAL A 3 11.95 -14.20 -8.56
C VAL A 3 11.67 -12.90 -9.29
N ARG A 4 12.15 -12.80 -10.53
CA ARG A 4 11.67 -11.84 -11.52
C ARG A 4 10.28 -12.29 -11.98
N PRO A 5 9.15 -11.72 -11.49
CA PRO A 5 7.93 -11.86 -12.25
C PRO A 5 8.10 -11.03 -13.52
N ILE A 6 7.72 -11.63 -14.65
CA ILE A 6 7.62 -10.94 -15.95
C ILE A 6 6.52 -9.88 -15.82
N CYS A 7 6.93 -8.71 -15.35
CA CYS A 7 6.29 -7.44 -15.58
C CYS A 7 7.47 -6.54 -15.88
N THR A 8 7.65 -6.19 -17.15
CA THR A 8 8.72 -5.32 -17.65
C THR A 8 8.90 -4.16 -16.69
N ILE A 9 9.85 -4.23 -15.75
CA ILE A 9 10.24 -3.06 -14.99
C ILE A 9 10.91 -2.17 -16.02
N CYS A 10 10.16 -1.30 -16.68
CA CYS A 10 10.73 -0.23 -17.49
C CYS A 10 11.42 0.72 -16.50
N THR A 11 12.64 0.37 -16.14
CA THR A 11 13.66 1.28 -15.63
C THR A 11 13.98 2.27 -16.75
N VAL A 12 13.16 3.30 -16.88
CA VAL A 12 13.55 4.52 -17.60
C VAL A 12 13.17 5.70 -16.70
N LEU A 13 14.18 6.23 -16.00
CA LEU A 13 14.21 7.62 -15.53
C LEU A 13 13.03 8.06 -14.64
N GLY A 14 12.84 7.42 -13.48
CA GLY A 14 12.08 8.03 -12.38
C GLY A 14 10.56 8.17 -12.59
N LYS A 15 9.97 7.50 -13.59
CA LYS A 15 8.51 7.39 -13.76
C LYS A 15 8.14 5.94 -14.03
N TYR A 16 7.69 5.24 -12.99
CA TYR A 16 7.30 3.84 -13.06
C TYR A 16 5.84 3.74 -13.51
N GLU A 17 5.52 3.84 -14.80
CA GLU A 17 4.19 3.46 -15.29
C GLU A 17 4.21 1.98 -15.67
N LEU A 18 3.52 1.11 -14.91
CA LEU A 18 3.39 -0.29 -15.31
C LEU A 18 2.02 -0.92 -15.23
N CYS A 19 1.75 -1.57 -16.36
CA CYS A 19 0.54 -2.15 -16.88
C CYS A 19 0.20 -3.48 -16.19
N SER A 20 -1.00 -3.54 -15.63
CA SER A 20 -1.90 -4.69 -15.50
C SER A 20 -1.40 -6.03 -16.10
N ARG A 21 -0.72 -6.86 -15.29
CA ARG A 21 -0.77 -8.32 -15.45
C ARG A 21 -0.40 -9.06 -14.16
N TYR A 22 -1.16 -10.11 -13.87
CA TYR A 22 -1.17 -10.92 -12.65
C TYR A 22 0.25 -11.28 -12.12
N VAL A 23 0.73 -10.56 -11.10
CA VAL A 23 2.01 -10.86 -10.44
C VAL A 23 1.72 -11.77 -9.24
N ARG A 24 2.21 -13.01 -9.23
CA ARG A 24 1.99 -13.93 -8.10
C ARG A 24 2.59 -13.39 -6.79
N SER A 25 3.77 -12.78 -6.86
CA SER A 25 4.47 -12.19 -5.72
C SER A 25 5.49 -11.15 -6.19
N PHE A 26 5.54 -9.98 -5.55
CA PHE A 26 6.57 -8.96 -5.72
C PHE A 26 7.24 -8.67 -4.38
N SER A 27 8.57 -8.55 -4.35
CA SER A 27 9.34 -8.16 -3.16
C SER A 27 10.37 -7.10 -3.51
N SER A 28 10.46 -6.02 -2.75
CA SER A 28 11.49 -4.99 -2.92
C SER A 28 12.18 -4.60 -1.60
N GLN A 29 13.44 -4.19 -1.69
CA GLN A 29 14.25 -3.73 -0.57
C GLN A 29 14.88 -2.36 -0.88
N GLY A 30 14.74 -1.40 0.04
CA GLY A 30 15.17 -0.01 -0.14
C GLY A 30 14.02 1.00 -0.16
N SER A 31 14.33 2.23 -0.56
CA SER A 31 13.34 3.31 -0.64
C SER A 31 12.77 3.43 -2.05
N PHE A 32 11.44 3.33 -2.20
CA PHE A 32 10.76 3.42 -3.50
C PHE A 32 9.65 4.47 -3.46
N SER A 33 9.50 5.20 -4.57
CA SER A 33 8.39 6.13 -4.79
C SER A 33 7.67 5.80 -6.10
N PHE A 34 6.34 5.81 -6.07
CA PHE A 34 5.48 5.60 -7.23
C PHE A 34 4.56 6.80 -7.41
N GLN A 35 4.29 7.19 -8.66
CA GLN A 35 3.34 8.25 -8.99
C GLN A 35 2.45 7.82 -10.14
N GLY A 36 1.14 8.04 -10.02
CA GLY A 36 0.15 7.73 -11.06
C GLY A 36 -0.98 6.82 -10.59
N SER A 37 -1.61 6.14 -11.55
CA SER A 37 -2.72 5.22 -11.28
C SER A 37 -2.30 3.78 -11.51
N PHE A 38 -2.39 2.93 -10.48
CA PHE A 38 -1.90 1.55 -10.51
C PHE A 38 -2.95 0.56 -10.03
N SER A 39 -2.89 -0.64 -10.59
CA SER A 39 -3.70 -1.78 -10.16
C SER A 39 -2.83 -3.02 -10.03
N PHE A 40 -2.78 -3.60 -8.82
CA PHE A 40 -2.00 -4.79 -8.53
C PHE A 40 -2.87 -5.93 -8.02
N ARG A 41 -2.55 -7.16 -8.41
CA ARG A 41 -3.19 -8.37 -7.91
C ARG A 41 -2.14 -9.42 -7.58
N GLY A 42 -2.14 -9.91 -6.35
CA GLY A 42 -1.21 -10.93 -5.84
C GLY A 42 -0.65 -10.58 -4.46
N SER A 43 0.56 -11.06 -4.16
CA SER A 43 1.28 -10.72 -2.95
C SER A 43 2.32 -9.64 -3.19
N PHE A 44 2.42 -8.64 -2.32
CA PHE A 44 3.44 -7.60 -2.37
C PHE A 44 4.12 -7.51 -1.00
N SER A 45 5.45 -7.51 -0.98
CA SER A 45 6.24 -7.21 0.21
C SER A 45 7.26 -6.10 -0.07
N SER A 46 7.42 -5.17 0.85
CA SER A 46 8.46 -4.14 0.76
C SER A 46 9.19 -3.96 2.09
N GLN A 47 10.50 -3.84 2.05
CA GLN A 47 11.33 -3.50 3.21
C GLN A 47 12.04 -2.16 2.96
N GLY A 48 11.80 -1.15 3.81
CA GLY A 48 12.34 0.21 3.67
C GLY A 48 11.23 1.27 3.63
N SER A 49 11.53 2.40 2.98
CA SER A 49 10.57 3.50 2.84
C SER A 49 9.80 3.39 1.52
N PHE A 50 8.49 3.20 1.57
CA PHE A 50 7.63 3.17 0.39
C PHE A 50 6.75 4.42 0.38
N SER A 51 6.76 5.18 -0.71
CA SER A 51 5.85 6.29 -0.93
C SER A 51 5.05 6.13 -2.23
N PHE A 52 3.79 6.53 -2.20
CA PHE A 52 2.94 6.49 -3.39
C PHE A 52 2.08 7.75 -3.48
N GLN A 53 1.98 8.32 -4.68
CA GLN A 53 1.09 9.43 -4.99
C GLN A 53 0.17 9.11 -6.18
N GLY A 54 -1.14 9.17 -5.99
CA GLY A 54 -2.15 9.00 -7.04
C GLY A 54 -3.24 8.01 -6.68
N SER A 55 -3.67 7.18 -7.63
CA SER A 55 -4.73 6.19 -7.40
C SER A 55 -4.16 4.77 -7.37
N PHE A 56 -4.44 4.00 -6.33
CA PHE A 56 -3.92 2.63 -6.20
C PHE A 56 -5.04 1.66 -5.87
N SER A 57 -5.16 0.60 -6.67
CA SER A 57 -6.06 -0.52 -6.41
C SER A 57 -5.28 -1.80 -6.19
N PHE A 58 -5.51 -2.47 -5.06
CA PHE A 58 -4.79 -3.70 -4.73
C PHE A 58 -5.74 -4.82 -4.36
N ARG A 59 -5.46 -6.02 -4.87
CA ARG A 59 -6.18 -7.23 -4.50
C ARG A 59 -5.23 -8.38 -4.14
N GLY A 60 -5.18 -8.76 -2.87
CA GLY A 60 -4.37 -9.88 -2.37
C GLY A 60 -3.75 -9.58 -1.01
N SER A 61 -2.48 -9.95 -0.83
CA SER A 61 -1.76 -9.75 0.44
C SER A 61 -0.67 -8.70 0.30
N PHE A 62 -0.67 -7.68 1.14
CA PHE A 62 0.36 -6.64 1.16
C PHE A 62 1.04 -6.66 2.53
N SER A 63 2.37 -6.70 2.53
CA SER A 63 3.18 -6.51 3.73
C SER A 63 4.23 -5.41 3.52
N SER A 64 4.38 -4.52 4.48
CA SER A 64 5.47 -3.52 4.46
C SER A 64 6.18 -3.46 5.79
N GLN A 65 7.51 -3.42 5.77
CA GLN A 65 8.34 -3.17 6.94
C GLN A 65 9.15 -1.88 6.73
N GLY A 66 8.94 -0.88 7.58
CA GLY A 66 9.55 0.45 7.49
C GLY A 66 8.51 1.57 7.43
N SER A 67 8.75 2.60 6.63
CA SER A 67 7.87 3.75 6.49
C SER A 67 7.03 3.63 5.23
N PHE A 68 5.71 3.60 5.36
CA PHE A 68 4.76 3.62 4.25
C PHE A 68 4.01 4.96 4.23
N SER A 69 4.09 5.68 3.12
CA SER A 69 3.31 6.90 2.89
C SER A 69 2.49 6.79 1.62
N PHE A 70 1.23 7.22 1.71
CA PHE A 70 0.33 7.24 0.56
C PHE A 70 -0.43 8.55 0.50
N GLN A 71 -0.47 9.15 -0.69
CA GLN A 71 -1.27 10.33 -0.99
C GLN A 71 -2.18 10.09 -2.20
N GLY A 72 -3.50 10.22 -2.02
CA GLY A 72 -4.50 10.12 -3.08
C GLY A 72 -5.61 9.13 -2.77
N SER A 73 -6.00 8.32 -3.77
CA SER A 73 -7.11 7.36 -3.65
C SER A 73 -6.59 5.92 -3.57
N PHE A 74 -6.89 5.21 -2.48
CA PHE A 74 -6.46 3.83 -2.28
C PHE A 74 -7.65 2.91 -2.07
N SER A 75 -7.69 1.84 -2.85
CA SER A 75 -8.69 0.79 -2.76
C SER A 75 -7.99 -0.55 -2.54
N PHE A 76 -8.28 -1.22 -1.43
CA PHE A 76 -7.63 -2.47 -1.08
C PHE A 76 -8.62 -3.57 -0.75
N ARG A 77 -8.36 -4.76 -1.28
CA ARG A 77 -9.12 -5.96 -0.99
C ARG A 77 -8.23 -7.15 -0.67
N GLY A 78 -8.23 -7.60 0.59
CA GLY A 78 -7.48 -8.76 1.06
C GLY A 78 -6.85 -8.53 2.43
N SER A 79 -5.58 -8.92 2.61
CA SER A 79 -4.87 -8.79 3.89
C SER A 79 -3.73 -7.78 3.80
N PHE A 80 -3.74 -6.75 4.65
CA PHE A 80 -2.70 -5.74 4.73
C PHE A 80 -2.01 -5.81 6.09
N SER A 81 -0.69 -5.91 6.08
CA SER A 81 0.14 -5.78 7.27
C SER A 81 1.22 -4.71 7.08
N SER A 82 1.37 -3.83 8.06
CA SER A 82 2.48 -2.87 8.08
C SER A 82 3.17 -2.86 9.43
N GLN A 83 4.50 -2.91 9.44
CA GLN A 83 5.33 -2.73 10.63
C GLN A 83 6.20 -1.48 10.46
N GLY A 84 6.05 -0.49 11.35
CA GLY A 84 6.75 0.80 11.31
C GLY A 84 5.78 1.97 11.26
N SER A 85 6.05 2.95 10.40
CA SER A 85 5.23 4.16 10.27
C SER A 85 4.34 4.06 9.04
N PHE A 86 3.03 4.07 9.20
CA PHE A 86 2.04 4.14 8.14
C PHE A 86 1.37 5.52 8.16
N SER A 87 1.46 6.25 7.07
CA SER A 87 0.78 7.54 6.89
C SER A 87 -0.05 7.53 5.61
N PHE A 88 -1.31 7.96 5.71
CA PHE A 88 -2.21 8.05 4.58
C PHE A 88 -2.87 9.42 4.50
N GLN A 89 -2.93 10.00 3.30
CA GLN A 89 -3.67 11.22 3.01
C GLN A 89 -4.56 11.04 1.77
N GLY A 90 -5.87 11.25 1.91
CA GLY A 90 -6.82 11.25 0.79
C GLY A 90 -8.03 10.33 1.03
N SER A 91 -8.39 9.51 0.04
CA SER A 91 -9.54 8.59 0.14
C SER A 91 -9.09 7.14 0.24
N PHE A 92 -9.42 6.45 1.32
CA PHE A 92 -9.05 5.06 1.57
C PHE A 92 -10.30 4.19 1.68
N SER A 93 -10.34 3.13 0.90
CA SER A 93 -11.37 2.11 0.94
C SER A 93 -10.73 0.76 1.13
N PHE A 94 -11.07 0.07 2.21
CA PHE A 94 -10.45 -1.19 2.56
C PHE A 94 -11.47 -2.27 2.85
N ARG A 95 -11.23 -3.46 2.29
CA ARG A 95 -12.05 -4.64 2.52
C ARG A 95 -11.20 -5.87 2.84
N GLY A 96 -11.28 -6.36 4.07
CA GLY A 96 -10.56 -7.56 4.53
C GLY A 96 -9.91 -7.36 5.89
N SER A 97 -8.68 -7.82 6.07
CA SER A 97 -7.96 -7.74 7.34
C SER A 97 -6.82 -6.73 7.28
N PHE A 98 -6.86 -5.71 8.14
CA PHE A 98 -5.81 -4.71 8.28
C PHE A 98 -5.14 -4.86 9.64
N SER A 99 -3.81 -4.96 9.65
CA SER A 99 -3.00 -4.94 10.86
C SER A 99 -1.84 -3.95 10.71
N SER A 100 -1.71 -2.99 11.61
CA SER A 100 -0.55 -2.11 11.67
C SER A 100 0.14 -2.18 13.03
N GLN A 101 1.47 -2.31 13.05
CA GLN A 101 2.28 -2.21 14.25
C GLN A 101 3.22 -0.99 14.12
N GLY A 102 3.16 -0.07 15.09
CA GLY A 102 3.92 1.19 15.10
C GLY A 102 3.01 2.41 15.05
N SER A 103 3.38 3.41 14.23
CA SER A 103 2.62 4.65 14.10
C SER A 103 1.69 4.58 12.90
N PHE A 104 0.39 4.72 13.11
CA PHE A 104 -0.61 4.83 12.05
C PHE A 104 -1.21 6.24 12.08
N SER A 105 -1.08 6.97 10.98
CA SER A 105 -1.74 8.26 10.77
C SER A 105 -2.59 8.24 9.52
N PHE A 106 -3.79 8.78 9.64
CA PHE A 106 -4.74 8.87 8.53
C PHE A 106 -5.34 10.26 8.45
N GLN A 107 -5.36 10.83 7.24
CA GLN A 107 -6.03 12.09 6.94
C GLN A 107 -6.95 11.95 5.71
N GLY A 108 -8.24 12.28 5.85
CA GLY A 108 -9.20 12.31 4.73
C GLY A 108 -10.43 11.41 4.90
N SER A 109 -10.86 10.72 3.85
CA SER A 109 -12.06 9.86 3.90
C SER A 109 -11.69 8.38 4.02
N PHE A 110 -12.15 7.71 5.08
CA PHE A 110 -11.82 6.31 5.37
C PHE A 110 -13.07 5.45 5.38
N SER A 111 -13.12 4.45 4.51
CA SER A 111 -14.10 3.38 4.56
C SER A 111 -13.42 2.04 4.81
N PHE A 112 -13.93 1.29 5.77
CA PHE A 112 -13.33 0.05 6.20
C PHE A 112 -14.38 -1.02 6.45
N ARG A 113 -14.19 -2.19 5.82
CA ARG A 113 -15.06 -3.35 6.00
C ARG A 113 -14.24 -4.63 6.26
N GLY A 114 -14.22 -5.09 7.49
CA GLY A 114 -13.56 -6.33 7.92
C GLY A 114 -12.96 -6.21 9.31
N SER A 115 -11.73 -6.67 9.50
CA SER A 115 -11.05 -6.69 10.81
C SER A 115 -9.89 -5.70 10.82
N PHE A 116 -9.95 -4.70 11.71
CA PHE A 116 -8.90 -3.70 11.90
C PHE A 116 -8.19 -3.95 13.23
N SER A 117 -6.87 -4.04 13.20
CA SER A 117 -6.02 -4.01 14.40
C SER A 117 -4.87 -3.02 14.19
N SER A 118 -4.66 -2.16 15.19
CA SER A 118 -3.51 -1.26 15.23
C SER A 118 -2.85 -1.33 16.60
N GLN A 119 -1.56 -1.62 16.65
CA GLN A 119 -0.77 -1.63 17.87
C GLN A 119 0.26 -0.50 17.81
N GLY A 120 0.13 0.49 18.69
CA GLY A 120 0.99 1.67 18.77
C GLY A 120 0.19 2.97 18.67
N SER A 121 0.80 4.02 18.14
CA SER A 121 0.18 5.34 18.03
C SER A 121 -0.81 5.37 16.87
N PHE A 122 -2.08 5.67 17.13
CA PHE A 122 -3.12 5.82 16.12
C PHE A 122 -3.60 7.27 16.08
N SER A 123 -3.51 7.92 14.92
CA SER A 123 -4.15 9.21 14.67
C SER A 123 -5.05 9.13 13.44
N PHE A 124 -6.23 9.72 13.58
CA PHE A 124 -7.22 9.79 12.52
C PHE A 124 -7.79 11.20 12.45
N GLN A 125 -7.71 11.82 11.27
CA GLN A 125 -8.28 13.12 11.01
C GLN A 125 -9.08 13.11 9.72
N GLY A 126 -10.40 13.04 9.82
CA GLY A 126 -11.27 13.14 8.66
C GLY A 126 -12.60 12.43 8.87
N LEU A 127 -13.16 11.90 7.79
CA LEU A 127 -14.50 11.36 7.78
C LEU A 127 -14.44 9.83 7.70
N LEU A 128 -15.08 9.17 8.66
CA LEU A 128 -15.18 7.73 8.70
C LEU A 128 -16.53 7.31 8.10
N LEU A 129 -16.47 6.55 7.01
CA LEU A 129 -17.61 6.04 6.25
C LEU A 129 -17.76 4.55 6.57
N TYR A 130 -18.91 4.17 7.13
CA TYR A 130 -19.20 2.79 7.52
C TYR A 130 -19.95 2.03 6.42
#